data_AF-A0A497DQ05-F1
#
_entry.id   AF-A0A497DQ05-F1
#
_cell.length_a   1.000
_cell.length_b   1.000
_cell.length_c   1.000
_cell.angle_alpha   90.00
_cell.angle_beta   90.00
_cell.angle_gamma   90.00
#
_symmetry.space_group_name_H-M   'P 1'
#
loop_
_entity.id
_entity.type
_entity.pdbx_description
1 polymer ?
#
loop_
_entity_poly.entity_id
_entity_poly.type
_entity_poly.pdbx_seq_one_letter_code
_entity_poly.pdbx_strand_id
1 'polypeptide(L)'
;MSKVTESKIEELAREKMEGKSYSTIRDELSESGMTDSEITNLIRQVDERVLSQTIKQASPDRAQQWYRSGLVLAVIGLILTIAFNAGIILKNLPAMVIYSPFIAGILVMAYGRYQQKKQSAPSETGTGAIRRKRPYK
;
A
#
# COMPACT_ATOMS: atom_id res chain seq x y z
N MET A 1 32.12 -9.23 17.36
CA MET A 1 30.68 -9.08 17.12
C MET A 1 30.44 -7.84 16.28
N SER A 2 30.29 -8.02 14.98
CA SER A 2 29.92 -6.95 14.06
C SER A 2 28.45 -6.58 14.33
N LYS A 3 28.19 -5.36 14.80
CA LYS A 3 26.82 -4.85 14.88
C LYS A 3 26.33 -4.71 13.45
N VAL A 4 25.58 -5.70 12.96
CA VAL A 4 24.90 -5.55 11.68
C VAL A 4 23.84 -4.47 11.88
N THR A 5 24.12 -3.30 11.31
CA THR A 5 23.25 -2.13 11.39
C THR A 5 22.00 -2.34 10.56
N GLU A 6 20.84 -1.84 11.00
CA GLU A 6 19.56 -1.90 10.26
C GLU A 6 19.70 -1.45 8.79
N SER A 7 20.63 -0.51 8.51
CA SER A 7 20.95 -0.05 7.17
C SER A 7 21.43 -1.16 6.22
N LYS A 8 22.17 -2.15 6.73
CA LYS A 8 22.69 -3.27 5.93
C LYS A 8 21.59 -4.28 5.60
N ILE A 9 20.62 -4.45 6.49
CA ILE A 9 19.43 -5.29 6.23
C ILE A 9 18.56 -4.64 5.16
N GLU A 10 18.41 -3.32 5.21
CA GLU A 10 17.62 -2.58 4.22
C GLU A 10 18.26 -2.59 2.82
N GLU A 11 19.59 -2.51 2.74
CA GLU A 11 20.33 -2.63 1.49
C GLU A 11 20.19 -4.04 0.88
N LEU A 12 20.40 -5.09 1.67
CA LEU A 12 20.25 -6.49 1.21
C LEU A 12 18.80 -6.82 0.80
N ALA A 13 17.81 -6.25 1.49
CA ALA A 13 16.40 -6.38 1.11
C ALA A 13 16.11 -5.70 -0.24
N ARG A 14 16.73 -4.52 -0.50
CA ARG A 14 16.59 -3.83 -1.78
C ARG A 14 17.21 -4.62 -2.92
N GLU A 15 18.44 -5.11 -2.74
CA GLU A 15 19.10 -5.96 -3.74
C GLU A 15 18.30 -7.23 -4.03
N LYS A 16 17.66 -7.81 -2.99
CA LYS A 16 16.77 -8.96 -3.17
C LYS A 16 15.55 -8.62 -4.03
N MET A 17 14.93 -7.45 -3.81
CA MET A 17 13.83 -6.96 -4.63
C MET A 17 14.24 -6.59 -6.07
N GLU A 18 15.51 -6.20 -6.28
CA GLU A 18 16.09 -5.90 -7.60
C GLU A 18 16.44 -7.16 -8.40
N GLY A 19 16.37 -8.36 -7.80
CA GLY A 19 16.49 -9.65 -8.50
C GLY A 19 17.62 -10.56 -7.99
N LYS A 20 18.37 -10.16 -6.95
CA LYS A 20 19.44 -10.98 -6.39
C LYS A 20 18.89 -12.25 -5.71
N SER A 21 19.63 -13.34 -5.72
CA SER A 21 19.21 -14.58 -5.06
C SER A 21 19.67 -14.64 -3.60
N TYR A 22 18.93 -15.34 -2.73
CA TYR A 22 19.35 -15.55 -1.34
C TYR A 22 20.66 -16.34 -1.24
N SER A 23 20.96 -17.20 -2.21
CA SER A 23 22.25 -17.92 -2.27
C SER A 23 23.40 -16.94 -2.49
N THR A 24 23.28 -16.01 -3.43
CA THR A 24 24.33 -15.00 -3.65
C THR A 24 24.52 -14.09 -2.44
N ILE A 25 23.43 -13.70 -1.77
CA ILE A 25 23.51 -12.93 -0.51
C ILE A 25 24.21 -13.74 0.58
N ARG A 26 23.93 -15.04 0.67
CA ARG A 26 24.56 -15.95 1.63
C ARG A 26 26.06 -16.09 1.38
N ASP A 27 26.47 -16.21 0.12
CA ASP A 27 27.87 -16.36 -0.28
C ASP A 27 28.68 -15.10 0.08
N GLU A 28 28.16 -13.91 -0.23
CA GLU A 28 28.80 -12.64 0.15
C GLU A 28 28.90 -12.44 1.68
N LEU A 29 27.89 -12.89 2.43
CA LEU A 29 27.93 -12.83 3.89
C LEU A 29 28.92 -13.85 4.47
N SER A 30 29.07 -15.01 3.84
CA SER A 30 30.07 -16.02 4.21
C SER A 30 31.50 -15.53 3.93
N GLU A 31 31.74 -14.89 2.79
CA GLU A 31 33.01 -14.24 2.47
C GLU A 31 33.38 -13.12 3.44
N SER A 32 32.37 -12.46 4.03
CA SER A 32 32.57 -11.44 5.06
C SER A 32 32.95 -11.98 6.44
N GLY A 33 33.11 -13.30 6.59
CA GLY A 33 33.56 -13.96 7.81
C GLY A 33 32.48 -14.10 8.89
N MET A 34 31.20 -14.03 8.51
CA MET A 34 30.09 -14.28 9.45
C MET A 34 29.88 -15.78 9.68
N THR A 35 29.41 -16.11 10.88
CA THR A 35 29.04 -17.49 11.22
C THR A 35 27.72 -17.88 10.56
N ASP A 36 27.54 -19.16 10.21
CA ASP A 36 26.31 -19.65 9.56
C ASP A 36 25.02 -19.31 10.32
N SER A 37 25.08 -19.25 11.66
CA SER A 37 23.95 -18.88 12.52
C SER A 37 23.60 -17.39 12.41
N GLU A 38 24.60 -16.50 12.32
CA GLU A 38 24.41 -15.07 12.07
C GLU A 38 23.84 -14.82 10.68
N ILE A 39 24.33 -15.53 9.67
CA ILE A 39 23.86 -15.42 8.28
C ILE A 39 22.38 -15.85 8.20
N THR A 40 22.02 -16.97 8.82
CA THR A 40 20.64 -17.46 8.82
C THR A 40 19.68 -16.46 9.49
N ASN A 41 20.09 -15.89 10.62
CA ASN A 41 19.30 -14.86 11.32
C ASN A 41 19.17 -13.57 10.49
N LEU A 42 20.21 -13.19 9.75
CA LEU A 42 20.18 -12.02 8.88
C LEU A 42 19.25 -12.24 7.67
N ILE A 43 19.36 -13.38 7.01
CA ILE A 43 18.49 -13.74 5.88
C ILE A 43 17.02 -13.74 6.30
N ARG A 44 16.71 -14.24 7.51
CA ARG A 44 15.34 -14.20 8.03
C ARG A 44 14.82 -12.77 8.21
N GLN A 45 15.66 -11.85 8.69
CA GLN A 45 15.31 -10.42 8.81
C GLN A 45 15.13 -9.76 7.45
N VAL A 46 15.97 -10.11 6.48
CA VAL A 46 15.84 -9.64 5.09
C VAL A 46 14.54 -10.13 4.47
N ASP A 47 14.20 -11.41 4.62
CA ASP A 47 12.96 -12.00 4.11
C ASP A 47 11.71 -11.32 4.70
N GLU A 48 11.67 -11.15 6.01
CA GLU A 48 10.57 -10.43 6.68
C GLU A 48 10.45 -8.98 6.18
N ARG A 49 11.57 -8.31 5.92
CA ARG A 49 11.60 -6.96 5.36
C ARG A 49 11.09 -6.92 3.92
N VAL A 50 11.55 -7.81 3.05
CA VAL A 50 11.10 -7.95 1.65
C VAL A 50 9.61 -8.24 1.59
N LEU A 51 9.10 -9.13 2.44
CA LEU A 51 7.68 -9.44 2.52
C LEU A 51 6.88 -8.21 2.94
N SER A 52 7.33 -7.50 3.97
CA SER A 52 6.66 -6.28 4.45
C SER A 52 6.62 -5.17 3.39
N GLN A 53 7.69 -5.00 2.62
CA GLN A 53 7.78 -4.01 1.55
C GLN A 53 6.91 -4.40 0.36
N THR A 54 6.88 -5.69 0.00
CA THR A 54 6.02 -6.22 -1.08
C THR A 54 4.53 -6.04 -0.73
N ILE A 55 4.13 -6.34 0.51
CA ILE A 55 2.75 -6.13 0.98
C ILE A 55 2.39 -4.64 0.95
N LYS A 56 3.31 -3.75 1.40
CA LYS A 56 3.11 -2.29 1.33
C LYS A 56 2.96 -1.81 -0.11
N GLN A 57 3.78 -2.31 -1.03
CA GLN A 57 3.79 -1.92 -2.44
C GLN A 57 2.58 -2.44 -3.23
N ALA A 58 1.99 -3.56 -2.81
CA ALA A 58 0.73 -4.09 -3.34
C ALA A 58 -0.54 -3.41 -2.77
N SER A 59 -0.40 -2.64 -1.68
CA SER A 59 -1.53 -2.00 -1.00
C SER A 59 -2.15 -0.74 -1.66
N PRO A 60 -1.44 0.13 -2.41
CA PRO A 60 -2.04 1.33 -2.99
C PRO A 60 -3.10 1.00 -4.05
N ASP A 61 -2.93 -0.09 -4.79
CA ASP A 61 -3.90 -0.53 -5.80
C ASP A 61 -5.26 -0.91 -5.19
N ARG A 62 -5.26 -1.51 -3.99
CA ARG A 62 -6.52 -1.88 -3.33
C ARG A 62 -7.38 -0.67 -3.02
N ALA A 63 -6.79 0.39 -2.47
CA ALA A 63 -7.53 1.59 -2.11
C ALA A 63 -8.10 2.31 -3.35
N GLN A 64 -7.38 2.28 -4.47
CA GLN A 64 -7.87 2.78 -5.76
C GLN A 64 -8.98 1.90 -6.36
N GLN A 65 -8.91 0.57 -6.18
CA GLN A 65 -9.98 -0.35 -6.58
C GLN A 65 -11.29 -0.08 -5.82
N TRP A 66 -11.24 0.13 -4.49
CA TRP A 66 -12.42 0.49 -3.70
C TRP A 66 -13.07 1.81 -4.14
N TYR A 67 -12.26 2.80 -4.52
CA TYR A 67 -12.79 4.05 -5.07
C TYR A 67 -13.49 3.84 -6.42
N ARG A 68 -12.90 3.04 -7.32
CA ARG A 68 -13.49 2.74 -8.64
C ARG A 68 -14.78 1.93 -8.51
N SER A 69 -14.82 0.93 -7.63
CA SER A 69 -16.04 0.14 -7.40
C SER A 69 -17.16 0.98 -6.79
N GLY A 70 -16.82 1.84 -5.81
CA GLY A 70 -17.76 2.82 -5.26
C GLY A 70 -18.32 3.79 -6.30
N LEU A 71 -17.49 4.23 -7.26
CA LEU A 71 -17.91 5.08 -8.38
C LEU A 71 -18.91 4.41 -9.31
N VAL A 72 -18.63 3.19 -9.73
CA VAL A 72 -19.57 2.44 -10.58
C VAL A 72 -20.91 2.25 -9.87
N LEU A 73 -20.86 1.87 -8.59
CA LEU A 73 -22.07 1.66 -7.79
C LEU A 73 -22.89 2.95 -7.60
N ALA A 74 -22.20 4.07 -7.31
CA ALA A 74 -22.85 5.37 -7.17
C ALA A 74 -23.52 5.83 -8.48
N VAL A 75 -22.85 5.66 -9.62
CA VAL A 75 -23.41 6.04 -10.93
C VAL A 75 -24.65 5.21 -11.24
N ILE A 76 -24.60 3.89 -11.02
CA ILE A 76 -25.76 3.01 -11.22
C ILE A 76 -26.91 3.41 -10.30
N GLY A 77 -26.62 3.64 -9.01
CA GLY A 77 -27.62 4.08 -8.04
C GLY A 77 -28.25 5.43 -8.39
N LEU A 78 -27.46 6.35 -8.94
CA LEU A 78 -27.94 7.66 -9.39
C LEU A 78 -28.90 7.52 -10.59
N ILE A 79 -28.55 6.68 -11.57
CA ILE A 79 -29.41 6.40 -12.73
C ILE A 79 -30.74 5.78 -12.28
N LEU A 80 -30.69 4.79 -11.39
CA LEU A 80 -31.88 4.16 -10.81
C LEU A 80 -32.77 5.17 -10.08
N THR A 81 -32.14 6.05 -9.30
CA THR A 81 -32.82 7.13 -8.57
C THR A 81 -33.55 8.09 -9.52
N ILE A 82 -32.87 8.53 -10.58
CA ILE A 82 -33.46 9.44 -11.59
C ILE A 82 -34.62 8.74 -12.31
N ALA A 83 -34.44 7.49 -12.73
CA ALA A 83 -35.47 6.72 -13.44
C ALA A 83 -36.72 6.47 -12.58
N PHE A 84 -36.54 6.23 -11.27
CA PHE A 84 -37.63 6.11 -10.32
C PHE A 84 -38.37 7.44 -10.12
N ASN A 85 -37.65 8.55 -9.92
CA ASN A 85 -38.26 9.85 -9.71
C ASN A 85 -38.96 10.39 -10.98
N ALA A 86 -38.46 10.02 -12.17
CA ALA A 86 -39.11 10.26 -13.45
C ALA A 86 -40.37 9.39 -13.67
N GLY A 87 -40.66 8.45 -12.76
CA GLY A 87 -41.81 7.56 -12.85
C GLY A 87 -41.71 6.54 -13.99
N ILE A 88 -40.50 6.24 -14.47
CA ILE A 88 -40.27 5.34 -15.61
C ILE A 88 -40.25 3.87 -15.12
N ILE A 89 -39.77 3.61 -13.90
CA ILE A 89 -39.53 2.23 -13.40
C ILE A 89 -39.80 2.15 -11.87
N LEU A 90 -40.09 0.95 -11.36
CA LEU A 90 -40.05 0.60 -9.92
C LEU A 90 -41.01 1.35 -8.97
N LYS A 91 -42.14 1.88 -9.46
CA LYS A 91 -43.12 2.67 -8.67
C LYS A 91 -43.64 2.00 -7.39
N ASN A 92 -43.63 0.67 -7.33
CA ASN A 92 -44.18 -0.10 -6.21
C ASN A 92 -43.12 -0.46 -5.15
N LEU A 93 -41.85 -0.12 -5.37
CA LEU A 93 -40.79 -0.37 -4.41
C LEU A 93 -40.62 0.81 -3.45
N PRO A 94 -40.33 0.55 -2.16
CA PRO A 94 -40.08 1.60 -1.20
C PRO A 94 -38.85 2.40 -1.62
N ALA A 95 -38.99 3.72 -1.62
CA ALA A 95 -37.97 4.65 -2.13
C ALA A 95 -36.60 4.43 -1.46
N MET A 96 -36.56 4.03 -0.18
CA MET A 96 -35.32 3.68 0.54
C MET A 96 -34.49 2.61 -0.18
N VAL A 97 -35.11 1.59 -0.76
CA VAL A 97 -34.39 0.51 -1.46
C VAL A 97 -33.74 1.05 -2.73
N ILE A 98 -34.39 2.00 -3.40
CA ILE A 98 -33.94 2.58 -4.66
C ILE A 98 -32.77 3.56 -4.45
N TYR A 99 -32.80 4.33 -3.37
CA TYR A 99 -31.68 5.23 -3.01
C TYR A 99 -30.49 4.48 -2.40
N SER A 100 -30.70 3.26 -1.87
CA SER A 100 -29.67 2.50 -1.16
C SER A 100 -28.36 2.29 -1.95
N PRO A 101 -28.35 1.99 -3.27
CA PRO A 101 -27.12 1.74 -4.00
C PRO A 101 -26.29 3.02 -4.17
N PHE A 102 -26.96 4.17 -4.33
CA PHE A 102 -26.29 5.47 -4.42
C PHE A 102 -25.57 5.81 -3.11
N ILE A 103 -26.28 5.67 -1.99
CA ILE A 103 -25.74 5.93 -0.65
C ILE A 103 -24.60 4.95 -0.34
N ALA A 104 -24.78 3.66 -0.63
CA ALA A 104 -23.74 2.65 -0.48
C ALA A 104 -22.49 2.97 -1.31
N GLY A 105 -22.65 3.41 -2.56
CA GLY A 105 -21.54 3.84 -3.42
C GLY A 105 -20.74 5.00 -2.82
N ILE A 106 -21.41 6.02 -2.27
CA ILE A 106 -20.76 7.15 -1.59
C ILE A 106 -19.99 6.68 -0.35
N LEU A 107 -20.59 5.81 0.47
CA LEU A 107 -19.94 5.27 1.67
C LEU A 107 -18.68 4.47 1.33
N VAL A 108 -18.73 3.65 0.27
CA VAL A 108 -17.58 2.88 -0.21
C VAL A 108 -16.46 3.81 -0.71
N MET A 109 -16.79 4.87 -1.44
CA MET A 109 -15.79 5.87 -1.83
C MET A 109 -15.16 6.58 -0.62
N ALA A 110 -15.97 6.97 0.35
CA ALA A 110 -15.49 7.66 1.56
C ALA A 110 -14.54 6.75 2.36
N TYR A 111 -14.89 5.46 2.49
CA TYR A 111 -14.04 4.45 3.09
C TYR A 111 -12.73 4.25 2.32
N GLY A 112 -12.80 4.16 0.99
CA GLY A 112 -11.61 4.09 0.13
C GLY A 112 -10.68 5.29 0.32
N ARG A 113 -11.22 6.52 0.38
CA ARG A 113 -10.43 7.73 0.65
C ARG A 113 -9.84 7.75 2.06
N TYR A 114 -10.56 7.28 3.06
CA TYR A 114 -10.04 7.18 4.43
C TYR A 114 -8.85 6.21 4.51
N GLN A 115 -8.93 5.08 3.80
CA GLN A 115 -7.82 4.12 3.68
C GLN A 115 -6.62 4.72 2.92
N GLN A 116 -6.85 5.46 1.84
CA GLN A 116 -5.79 6.18 1.13
C GLN A 116 -5.07 7.16 2.05
N LYS A 117 -5.79 7.98 2.83
CA LYS A 117 -5.17 8.94 3.76
C LYS A 117 -4.27 8.28 4.81
N LYS A 118 -4.62 7.07 5.26
CA LYS A 118 -3.78 6.28 6.17
C LYS A 118 -2.51 5.74 5.50
N GLN A 119 -2.60 5.39 4.21
CA GLN A 119 -1.47 4.89 3.43
C GLN A 119 -0.55 6.01 2.92
N SER A 120 -1.08 7.20 2.67
CA SER A 120 -0.32 8.37 2.20
C SER A 120 0.45 9.10 3.30
N ALA A 121 0.36 8.67 4.56
CA ALA A 121 1.29 9.12 5.59
C ALA A 121 2.69 8.66 5.14
N PRO A 122 3.58 9.57 4.74
CA PRO A 122 4.89 9.16 4.28
C PRO A 122 5.58 8.45 5.43
N SER A 123 6.05 7.22 5.18
CA SER A 123 7.12 6.65 5.98
C SER A 123 8.27 7.64 5.91
N GLU A 124 8.53 8.38 6.99
CA GLU A 124 9.72 9.21 7.17
C GLU A 124 10.97 8.30 7.28
N THR A 125 11.22 7.50 6.25
CA THR A 125 12.45 6.75 6.04
C THR A 125 13.12 7.26 4.77
N GLY A 126 13.09 8.58 4.59
CA GLY A 126 13.98 9.32 3.73
C GLY A 126 14.92 10.11 4.63
N THR A 127 16.21 9.91 4.44
CA THR A 127 17.33 10.62 5.08
C THR A 127 16.96 12.06 5.47
N GLY A 128 17.17 12.36 6.75
CA GLY A 128 16.80 13.62 7.39
C GLY A 128 17.10 14.85 6.52
N ALA A 129 16.20 15.82 6.62
CA ALA A 129 16.24 17.09 5.90
C ALA A 129 17.67 17.55 5.59
N ILE A 130 18.12 17.36 4.35
CA ILE A 130 19.20 18.16 3.79
C ILE A 130 18.63 19.57 3.71
N ARG A 131 18.76 20.31 4.82
CA ARG A 131 18.59 21.76 4.85
C ARG A 131 19.64 22.31 3.89
N ARG A 132 19.26 22.47 2.62
CA ARG A 132 20.00 23.30 1.68
C ARG A 132 19.94 24.71 2.27
N LYS A 133 20.97 25.08 3.04
CA LYS A 133 21.22 26.46 3.43
C LYS A 133 21.24 27.26 2.14
N ARG A 134 20.26 28.14 1.95
CA ARG A 134 20.29 29.11 0.85
C ARG A 134 21.49 30.02 1.11
N PRO A 135 22.39 30.25 0.14
CA PRO A 135 23.37 31.30 0.27
C PRO A 135 22.61 32.63 0.20
N TYR A 136 22.66 33.42 1.27
CA TYR A 136 22.32 34.84 1.17
C TYR A 136 23.44 35.52 0.38
N LYS A 137 23.05 36.24 -0.67
CA LYS A 137 23.89 37.21 -1.36
C LYS A 137 23.96 38.49 -0.54
#